data_AF-A0A7G9QH30-F1
#
_entry.id   AF-A0A7G9QH30-F1
#
_cell.length_a   1.000
_cell.length_b   1.000
_cell.length_c   1.000
_cell.angle_alpha   90.00
_cell.angle_beta   90.00
_cell.angle_gamma   90.00
#
_symmetry.space_group_name_H-M   'P 1'
#
loop_
_entity.id
_entity.type
_entity.pdbx_description
1 polymer ?
#
loop_
_entity_poly.entity_id
_entity_poly.type
_entity_poly.pdbx_seq_one_letter_code
_entity_poly.pdbx_strand_id
1 'polypeptide(L)'
;MWWIYALLSAFFASLTAIFAKVGVTNVNSDLATAIRTVVILIVAWGIVMARGELKGITELSKHNLLFLFLSGLATGLSWIFYYKALQIGKVSQVAPVDKLSVALTIILAMVFLKEALTLKVFFGALLIIGGTLVLIF
;
A
#
# COMPACT_ATOMS: atom_id res chain seq x y z
N MET A 1 -15.51 -14.51 -3.02
CA MET A 1 -15.94 -13.53 -1.99
C MET A 1 -14.80 -12.53 -1.78
N TRP A 2 -15.04 -11.23 -1.93
CA TRP A 2 -13.98 -10.18 -1.94
C TRP A 2 -13.14 -10.12 -0.65
N TRP A 3 -13.75 -10.42 0.50
CA TRP A 3 -13.08 -10.33 1.80
C TRP A 3 -11.94 -11.36 1.97
N ILE A 4 -11.98 -12.50 1.27
CA ILE A 4 -10.90 -13.50 1.31
C ILE A 4 -9.62 -12.90 0.70
N TYR A 5 -9.75 -12.21 -0.43
CA TYR A 5 -8.62 -11.51 -1.05
C TYR A 5 -8.10 -10.37 -0.18
N ALA A 6 -8.99 -9.67 0.55
CA ALA A 6 -8.59 -8.64 1.50
C ALA A 6 -7.79 -9.21 2.69
N LEU A 7 -8.19 -10.38 3.22
CA LEU A 7 -7.43 -11.06 4.28
C LEU A 7 -6.07 -11.56 3.80
N LEU A 8 -6.01 -12.14 2.59
CA LEU A 8 -4.74 -12.52 1.97
C LEU A 8 -3.84 -11.29 1.76
N SER A 9 -4.40 -10.18 1.30
CA SER A 9 -3.66 -8.91 1.16
C SER A 9 -3.10 -8.43 2.50
N ALA A 10 -3.90 -8.47 3.58
CA ALA A 10 -3.45 -8.11 4.92
C ALA A 10 -2.31 -9.02 5.43
N PHE A 11 -2.41 -10.32 5.17
CA PHE A 11 -1.35 -11.29 5.50
C PHE A 11 -0.05 -11.02 4.72
N PHE A 12 -0.12 -10.81 3.40
CA PHE A 12 1.07 -10.47 2.62
C PHE A 12 1.64 -9.11 2.99
N ALA A 13 0.80 -8.14 3.38
CA ALA A 13 1.25 -6.84 3.87
C ALA A 13 2.01 -6.95 5.20
N SER A 14 1.61 -7.86 6.10
CA SER A 14 2.35 -8.09 7.35
C SER A 14 3.69 -8.77 7.10
N LEU A 15 3.74 -9.81 6.26
CA LEU A 15 5.00 -10.43 5.82
C LEU A 15 5.94 -9.42 5.17
N THR A 16 5.38 -8.57 4.32
CA THR A 16 6.07 -7.47 3.67
C THR A 16 6.76 -6.54 4.68
N ALA A 17 6.06 -6.15 5.74
CA ALA A 17 6.62 -5.29 6.78
C ALA A 17 7.78 -5.95 7.52
N ILE A 18 7.65 -7.24 7.86
CA ILE A 18 8.69 -8.01 8.55
C ILE A 18 9.92 -8.21 7.66
N PHE A 19 9.73 -8.71 6.43
CA PHE A 19 10.84 -8.92 5.49
C PHE A 19 11.51 -7.61 5.10
N ALA A 20 10.76 -6.53 4.95
CA ALA A 20 11.34 -5.22 4.69
C ALA A 20 12.18 -4.72 5.86
N LYS A 21 11.69 -4.81 7.11
CA LYS A 21 12.49 -4.43 8.28
C LYS A 21 13.81 -5.20 8.32
N VAL A 22 13.77 -6.52 8.12
CA VAL A 22 14.98 -7.35 8.07
C VAL A 22 15.90 -6.94 6.92
N GLY A 23 15.35 -6.73 5.72
CA GLY A 23 16.12 -6.42 4.51
C GLY A 23 16.70 -5.00 4.44
N VAL A 24 16.11 -4.01 5.11
CA VAL A 24 16.62 -2.62 5.16
C VAL A 24 17.53 -2.36 6.37
N THR A 25 17.62 -3.30 7.30
CA THR A 25 18.53 -3.18 8.44
C THR A 25 19.97 -3.28 7.94
N ASN A 26 20.78 -2.25 8.19
CA ASN A 26 22.16 -2.10 7.72
C ASN A 26 22.35 -1.92 6.19
N VAL A 27 21.28 -1.71 5.43
CA VAL A 27 21.34 -1.45 3.97
C VAL A 27 20.63 -0.15 3.65
N ASN A 28 21.05 0.58 2.62
CA ASN A 28 20.32 1.76 2.16
C ASN A 28 18.87 1.37 1.78
N SER A 29 17.88 2.08 2.36
CA SER A 29 16.44 1.80 2.17
C SER A 29 15.99 1.96 0.72
N ASP A 30 16.58 2.90 -0.01
CA ASP A 30 16.23 3.21 -1.40
C ASP A 30 16.75 2.10 -2.32
N LEU A 31 17.97 1.61 -2.06
CA LEU A 31 18.53 0.44 -2.75
C LEU A 31 17.67 -0.81 -2.51
N ALA A 32 17.28 -1.08 -1.26
CA ALA A 32 16.41 -2.21 -0.93
C ALA A 32 15.03 -2.10 -1.62
N THR A 33 14.49 -0.88 -1.68
CA THR A 33 13.23 -0.59 -2.39
C THR A 33 13.37 -0.86 -3.89
N ALA A 34 14.46 -0.40 -4.51
CA ALA A 34 14.74 -0.63 -5.92
C ALA A 34 14.83 -2.13 -6.26
N ILE A 35 15.58 -2.91 -5.49
CA ILE A 35 15.68 -4.37 -5.68
C ILE A 35 14.29 -5.01 -5.60
N ARG A 36 13.51 -4.64 -4.59
CA ARG A 36 12.16 -5.17 -4.42
C ARG A 36 11.23 -4.80 -5.56
N THR A 37 11.32 -3.57 -6.10
CA THR A 37 10.49 -3.17 -7.25
C THR A 37 10.75 -4.02 -8.48
N VAL A 38 11.99 -4.46 -8.71
CA VAL A 38 12.32 -5.38 -9.80
C VAL A 38 11.63 -6.73 -9.60
N VAL A 39 11.65 -7.27 -8.38
CA VAL A 39 10.95 -8.53 -8.08
C VAL A 39 9.45 -8.41 -8.33
N ILE A 40 8.84 -7.30 -7.89
CA ILE A 40 7.40 -7.03 -8.11
C ILE A 40 7.10 -6.91 -9.60
N LEU A 41 7.95 -6.21 -10.36
CA LEU A 41 7.80 -6.05 -11.81
C LEU A 41 7.79 -7.42 -12.51
N ILE A 42 8.75 -8.28 -12.20
CA ILE A 42 8.85 -9.63 -12.79
C ILE A 42 7.60 -10.45 -12.47
N VAL A 43 7.15 -10.45 -11.21
CA VAL A 43 5.96 -11.22 -10.80
C VAL A 43 4.70 -10.67 -11.49
N ALA A 44 4.50 -9.35 -11.51
CA ALA A 44 3.32 -8.74 -12.09
C ALA A 44 3.23 -8.99 -13.61
N TRP A 45 4.31 -8.75 -14.34
CA TRP A 45 4.34 -8.99 -15.79
C TRP A 45 4.31 -10.48 -16.13
N GLY A 46 4.93 -11.34 -15.32
CA GLY A 46 4.84 -12.79 -15.45
C GLY A 46 3.39 -13.29 -15.38
N ILE A 47 2.58 -12.74 -14.47
CA ILE A 47 1.14 -13.07 -14.37
C ILE A 47 0.38 -12.58 -15.61
N VAL A 48 0.62 -11.36 -16.08
CA VAL A 48 -0.04 -10.81 -17.28
C VAL A 48 0.26 -11.68 -18.51
N MET A 49 1.53 -12.07 -18.69
CA MET A 49 1.95 -12.94 -19.78
C MET A 49 1.34 -14.34 -19.67
N ALA A 50 1.38 -14.94 -18.47
CA ALA A 50 0.82 -16.27 -18.23
C ALA A 50 -0.70 -16.34 -18.45
N ARG A 51 -1.41 -15.23 -18.23
CA ARG A 51 -2.86 -15.11 -18.49
C ARG A 51 -3.21 -14.72 -19.92
N GLY A 52 -2.22 -14.36 -20.76
CA GLY A 52 -2.45 -13.90 -22.13
C GLY A 52 -3.06 -12.49 -22.23
N GLU A 53 -2.99 -11.69 -21.16
CA GLU A 53 -3.67 -10.40 -21.03
C GLU A 53 -2.89 -9.22 -21.65
N LEU A 54 -1.80 -9.50 -22.37
CA LEU A 54 -0.99 -8.49 -23.05
C LEU A 54 -1.79 -7.62 -24.02
N LYS A 55 -2.84 -8.18 -24.63
CA LYS A 55 -3.71 -7.46 -25.57
C LYS A 55 -4.53 -6.35 -24.90
N GLY A 56 -4.82 -6.49 -23.60
CA GLY A 56 -5.57 -5.48 -22.84
C GLY A 56 -4.85 -4.13 -22.73
N ILE A 57 -3.54 -4.06 -23.01
CA ILE A 57 -2.77 -2.81 -22.99
C ILE A 57 -3.31 -1.81 -24.03
N THR A 58 -3.73 -2.29 -25.22
CA THR A 58 -4.24 -1.41 -26.27
C THR A 58 -5.65 -0.91 -26.00
N GLU A 59 -6.35 -1.52 -25.04
CA GLU A 59 -7.70 -1.11 -24.62
C GLU A 59 -7.66 -0.02 -23.53
N LEU A 60 -6.49 0.26 -22.97
CA LEU A 60 -6.33 1.29 -21.94
C LEU A 60 -6.44 2.69 -22.54
N SER A 61 -7.39 3.46 -22.03
CA SER A 61 -7.51 4.88 -22.36
C SER A 61 -6.34 5.70 -21.80
N LYS A 62 -6.08 6.88 -22.39
CA LYS A 62 -5.09 7.84 -21.84
C LYS A 62 -5.39 8.24 -20.40
N HIS A 63 -6.67 8.29 -20.03
CA HIS A 63 -7.12 8.59 -18.68
C HIS A 63 -6.72 7.47 -17.71
N ASN A 64 -6.95 6.20 -18.09
CA ASN A 64 -6.54 5.05 -17.30
C ASN A 64 -5.03 5.04 -17.08
N LEU A 65 -4.25 5.28 -18.14
CA LEU A 65 -2.79 5.34 -18.05
C LEU A 65 -2.29 6.45 -17.13
N LEU A 66 -2.90 7.64 -17.18
CA LEU A 66 -2.54 8.76 -16.30
C LEU A 66 -2.76 8.38 -14.82
N PHE A 67 -3.92 7.83 -14.48
CA PHE A 67 -4.21 7.44 -13.09
C PHE A 67 -3.36 6.24 -12.63
N LEU A 68 -3.05 5.29 -13.51
CA LEU A 68 -2.11 4.20 -13.20
C LEU A 68 -0.71 4.72 -12.94
N PHE A 69 -0.26 5.71 -13.73
CA PHE A 69 1.04 6.35 -13.52
C PHE A 69 1.09 7.11 -12.19
N LEU A 70 0.07 7.93 -11.90
CA LEU A 70 -0.03 8.66 -10.63
C LEU A 70 -0.11 7.71 -9.42
N SER A 71 -0.86 6.62 -9.55
CA SER A 71 -0.95 5.55 -8.54
C SER A 71 0.41 4.87 -8.31
N GLY A 72 1.13 4.58 -9.40
CA GLY A 72 2.49 4.02 -9.33
C GLY A 72 3.47 4.95 -8.62
N LEU A 73 3.45 6.25 -8.95
CA LEU A 73 4.26 7.27 -8.26
C LEU A 73 3.91 7.36 -6.77
N ALA A 74 2.62 7.42 -6.43
CA ALA A 74 2.17 7.47 -5.05
C ALA A 74 2.61 6.22 -4.25
N THR A 75 2.53 5.04 -4.88
CA THR A 75 2.98 3.77 -4.28
C THR A 75 4.49 3.77 -4.05
N GLY A 76 5.27 4.21 -5.04
CA GLY A 76 6.73 4.30 -4.93
C GLY A 76 7.16 5.25 -3.81
N LEU A 77 6.58 6.46 -3.76
CA LEU A 77 6.86 7.43 -2.70
C LEU A 77 6.44 6.90 -1.33
N SER A 78 5.26 6.28 -1.21
CA SER A 78 4.80 5.63 0.01
C SER A 78 5.82 4.61 0.54
N TRP A 79 6.34 3.75 -0.32
CA TRP A 79 7.37 2.77 0.05
C TRP A 79 8.68 3.39 0.49
N ILE A 80 9.17 4.43 -0.19
CA ILE A 80 10.41 5.13 0.19
C ILE A 80 10.29 5.66 1.62
N PHE A 81 9.21 6.39 1.93
CA PHE A 81 8.99 6.92 3.28
C PHE A 81 8.74 5.83 4.32
N TYR A 82 7.95 4.81 3.99
CA TYR A 82 7.63 3.70 4.89
C TYR A 82 8.86 2.87 5.26
N TYR A 83 9.70 2.51 4.29
CA TYR A 83 10.91 1.73 4.56
C TYR A 83 11.98 2.56 5.26
N LYS A 84 12.06 3.86 4.97
CA LYS A 84 12.91 4.77 5.75
C LYS A 84 12.48 4.81 7.21
N ALA A 85 11.18 4.92 7.48
CA ALA A 85 10.63 4.89 8.83
C ALA A 85 10.88 3.52 9.51
N LEU A 86 10.70 2.41 8.79
CA LEU A 86 11.02 1.07 9.30
C LEU A 86 12.50 0.91 9.60
N GLN A 87 13.40 1.53 8.85
CA GLN A 87 14.83 1.46 9.11
C GLN A 87 15.17 2.02 10.50
N ILE A 88 14.63 3.19 10.84
CA ILE A 88 14.94 3.91 12.09
C ILE A 88 14.00 3.59 13.27
N GLY A 89 12.80 3.07 13.00
CA GLY A 89 11.75 2.82 13.99
C GLY A 89 11.47 1.35 14.26
N LYS A 90 10.64 1.07 15.27
CA LYS A 90 10.12 -0.27 15.56
C LYS A 90 8.94 -0.59 14.63
N VAL A 91 8.85 -1.82 14.14
CA VAL A 91 7.73 -2.27 13.30
C VAL A 91 6.39 -2.07 14.01
N SER A 92 6.35 -2.32 15.33
CA SER A 92 5.15 -2.14 16.16
C SER A 92 4.65 -0.70 16.26
N GLN A 93 5.49 0.31 15.95
CA GLN A 93 5.09 1.72 15.93
C GLN A 93 4.82 2.19 14.49
N VAL A 94 5.68 1.83 13.55
CA VAL A 94 5.60 2.30 12.16
C VAL A 94 4.42 1.66 11.41
N ALA A 95 4.17 0.36 11.61
CA ALA A 95 3.10 -0.33 10.90
C ALA A 95 1.69 0.19 11.28
N PRO A 96 1.37 0.49 12.56
CA PRO A 96 0.11 1.14 12.89
C PRO A 96 -0.05 2.55 12.32
N VAL A 97 1.02 3.36 12.27
CA VAL A 97 1.00 4.68 11.60
C VAL A 97 0.64 4.55 10.13
N ASP A 98 1.25 3.59 9.43
CA ASP A 98 0.91 3.28 8.02
C ASP A 98 -0.58 2.99 7.84
N LYS A 99 -1.24 2.36 8.82
CA LYS A 99 -2.69 2.07 8.76
C LYS A 99 -3.59 3.28 8.94
N LEU A 100 -3.07 4.44 9.35
CA LEU A 100 -3.82 5.70 9.22
C LEU A 100 -4.14 6.04 7.77
N SER A 101 -3.42 5.45 6.80
CA SER A 101 -3.78 5.52 5.38
C SER A 101 -5.22 5.10 5.12
N VAL A 102 -5.81 4.20 5.91
CA VAL A 102 -7.22 3.81 5.79
C VAL A 102 -8.14 4.99 6.10
N ALA A 103 -7.89 5.70 7.21
CA ALA A 103 -8.66 6.89 7.58
C ALA A 103 -8.49 8.01 6.54
N LEU A 104 -7.24 8.25 6.09
CA LEU A 104 -6.97 9.23 5.03
C LEU A 104 -7.65 8.84 3.71
N THR A 105 -7.66 7.56 3.34
CA THR A 105 -8.32 7.06 2.12
C THR A 105 -9.82 7.29 2.17
N ILE A 106 -10.47 7.09 3.32
CA ILE A 106 -11.90 7.38 3.49
C ILE A 106 -12.18 8.88 3.25
N ILE A 107 -11.34 9.77 3.79
CA ILE A 107 -11.48 11.22 3.58
C ILE A 107 -11.26 11.57 2.11
N LEU A 108 -10.21 11.05 1.49
CA LEU A 108 -9.92 11.28 0.07
C LEU A 108 -11.04 10.72 -0.82
N ALA A 109 -11.61 9.57 -0.48
CA ALA A 109 -12.74 9.00 -1.22
C ALA A 109 -13.99 9.88 -1.12
N MET A 110 -14.27 10.48 0.04
CA MET A 110 -15.35 11.47 0.16
C MET A 110 -15.09 12.69 -0.75
N VAL A 111 -13.87 13.20 -0.80
CA VAL A 111 -13.53 14.42 -1.55
C VAL A 111 -13.48 14.17 -3.06
N PHE A 112 -12.78 13.12 -3.49
CA PHE A 112 -12.48 12.86 -4.91
C PHE A 112 -13.49 11.92 -5.58
N LEU A 113 -14.00 10.93 -4.86
CA LEU A 113 -14.97 9.95 -5.37
C LEU A 113 -16.43 10.30 -4.99
N LYS A 114 -16.64 11.32 -4.14
CA LYS A 114 -17.96 11.76 -3.64
C LYS A 114 -18.74 10.64 -2.93
N GLU A 115 -18.02 9.71 -2.30
CA GLU A 115 -18.65 8.64 -1.53
C GLU A 115 -19.35 9.20 -0.28
N ALA A 116 -20.58 8.73 -0.02
CA ALA A 116 -21.35 9.16 1.14
C ALA A 116 -20.76 8.60 2.43
N LEU A 117 -20.36 9.50 3.34
CA LEU A 117 -19.82 9.09 4.63
C LEU A 117 -20.94 8.71 5.58
N THR A 118 -21.06 7.41 5.84
CA THR A 118 -22.01 6.88 6.81
C THR A 118 -21.44 7.02 8.22
N LEU A 119 -22.33 7.12 9.23
CA LEU A 119 -21.91 7.14 10.64
C LEU A 119 -21.06 5.92 11.01
N LYS A 120 -21.33 4.76 10.41
CA LYS A 120 -20.53 3.53 10.62
C LYS A 120 -19.08 3.71 10.16
N VAL A 121 -18.88 4.28 8.97
CA VAL A 121 -17.54 4.54 8.42
C VAL A 121 -16.81 5.59 9.25
N PHE A 122 -17.52 6.62 9.71
CA PHE A 122 -16.96 7.65 10.59
C PHE A 122 -16.39 7.06 11.89
N PHE A 123 -17.21 6.34 12.65
CA PHE A 123 -16.79 5.74 13.91
C PHE A 123 -15.73 4.66 13.69
N GLY A 124 -15.80 3.90 12.60
CA GLY A 124 -14.75 2.96 12.22
C GLY A 124 -13.40 3.65 12.00
N ALA A 125 -13.38 4.79 11.29
CA ALA A 125 -12.16 5.57 11.09
C ALA A 125 -11.60 6.12 12.42
N LEU A 126 -12.47 6.63 13.31
CA LEU A 126 -12.05 7.09 14.64
C LEU A 126 -11.45 5.98 15.48
N LEU A 127 -12.01 4.77 15.44
CA LEU A 127 -11.46 3.60 16.14
C LEU A 127 -10.09 3.18 15.60
N ILE A 128 -9.89 3.24 14.28
CA ILE A 128 -8.58 2.98 13.67
C ILE A 128 -7.56 4.02 14.14
N ILE A 129 -7.92 5.31 14.12
CA ILE A 129 -7.04 6.39 14.58
C ILE A 129 -6.70 6.21 16.06
N GLY A 130 -7.71 5.99 16.91
CA GLY A 130 -7.53 5.79 18.34
C GLY A 130 -6.66 4.56 18.65
N GLY A 131 -6.92 3.44 17.98
CA GLY A 131 -6.12 2.22 18.12
C GLY A 131 -4.67 2.42 17.69
N THR A 132 -4.43 3.15 16.60
CA THR A 132 -3.08 3.50 16.16
C THR A 132 -2.37 4.36 17.20
N LEU A 133 -3.02 5.38 17.78
CA LEU A 133 -2.40 6.23 18.81
C LEU A 133 -1.98 5.41 20.04
N VAL A 134 -2.83 4.49 20.50
CA VAL A 134 -2.53 3.59 21.63
C VAL A 134 -1.35 2.65 21.35
N LEU A 135 -1.11 2.27 20.09
CA LEU A 135 0.02 1.39 19.73
C LEU A 135 1.36 2.14 19.62
N ILE A 136 1.33 3.45 19.37
CA ILE A 136 2.53 4.26 19.16
C ILE A 136 3.09 4.79 20.48
N PHE A 137 2.21 5.20 21.40
CA PHE A 137 2.53 5.77 22.72
C PHE A 137 2.54 4.69 23.81
#